data_AF-A0A942WAF3-F1
#
_entry.id   AF-A0A942WAF3-F1
#
_cell.length_a   1.000
_cell.length_b   1.000
_cell.length_c   1.000
_cell.angle_alpha   90.00
_cell.angle_beta   90.00
_cell.angle_gamma   90.00
#
_symmetry.space_group_name_H-M   'P 1'
#
loop_
_entity.id
_entity.type
_entity.pdbx_description
1 polymer ?
#
loop_
_entity_poly.entity_id
_entity_poly.type
_entity_poly.pdbx_seq_one_letter_code
_entity_poly.pdbx_strand_id
1 'polypeptide(L)'
;MHKIAGYLIRYHRNKQAISQEGLCKGICVVSYLSKIEQGLVQPSTEIIKQLFQRLSLTYFDDPKQLREARSLLDSFFEKLDMRQQPQEEFQKLKKLEKSLLCSPLCVDVLLANAFMLGFEQFTESLKDNIKEYAKNLHSLKGIMNEQQLFLYYMFFGCLVYEVGKESIQSLKKAGMYQQSSHQQFHLGYQYYYLGKQSKAVECYGKAYYLASEEGNAPLMMEAALHLGNCYCMYQRDQELMYKYYHRCIKLAKVIGKEEIQAVVYYNIGSSFLSWGMLEEAKSYLERSVVYLNDNDDERVLYYQKLALVYCEMEADEKMKKALAQAKHEMHQQTSDLFRYMQIFVELHCEETTRYQKEYVEALEHICFKEDMISYGFRNFHIPYLICAYKKQRRYKEALQLKEEIDCKFS
;
A
#
# COMPACT_ATOMS: atom_id res chain seq x y z
N MET A 1 27.79 13.57 4.28
CA MET A 1 27.55 13.73 5.73
C MET A 1 27.47 15.19 6.18
N HIS A 2 28.39 16.10 5.85
CA HIS A 2 28.44 17.44 6.48
C HIS A 2 27.34 18.46 6.10
N LYS A 3 26.57 18.23 5.02
CA LYS A 3 25.45 19.12 4.63
C LYS A 3 24.31 19.11 5.65
N ILE A 4 24.12 18.01 6.38
CA ILE A 4 23.04 17.87 7.36
C ILE A 4 23.26 18.76 8.59
N ALA A 5 24.50 18.89 9.07
CA ALA A 5 24.82 19.73 10.22
C ALA A 5 24.47 21.19 9.96
N GLY A 6 24.86 21.71 8.78
CA GLY A 6 24.51 23.06 8.36
C GLY A 6 23.00 23.27 8.22
N TYR A 7 22.30 22.31 7.63
CA TYR A 7 20.83 22.35 7.55
C TYR A 7 20.19 22.38 8.94
N LEU A 8 20.62 21.51 9.85
CA LEU A 8 20.07 21.42 11.21
C LEU A 8 20.31 22.70 12.00
N ILE A 9 21.50 23.29 11.87
CA ILE A 9 21.82 24.60 12.45
C ILE A 9 20.82 25.64 11.95
N ARG A 10 20.63 25.76 10.63
CA ARG A 10 19.66 26.69 10.04
C ARG A 10 18.23 26.44 10.52
N TYR A 11 17.81 25.18 10.54
CA TYR A 11 16.47 24.76 10.95
C TYR A 11 16.18 25.17 12.40
N HIS A 12 17.05 24.80 13.34
CA HIS A 12 16.88 25.12 14.76
C HIS A 12 17.05 26.61 15.03
N ARG A 13 17.97 27.29 14.34
CA ARG A 13 18.14 28.74 14.42
C ARG A 13 16.85 29.46 14.03
N ASN A 14 16.26 29.11 12.89
CA ASN A 14 15.00 29.70 12.42
C ASN A 14 13.85 29.38 13.39
N LYS A 15 13.77 28.15 13.91
CA LYS A 15 12.75 27.76 14.90
C LYS A 15 12.83 28.56 16.20
N GLN A 16 14.03 29.00 16.59
CA GLN A 16 14.27 29.84 17.77
C GLN A 16 14.29 31.35 17.45
N ALA A 17 14.00 31.74 16.20
CA ALA A 17 14.07 33.13 15.72
C ALA A 17 15.42 33.84 15.98
N ILE A 18 16.53 33.08 15.95
CA ILE A 18 17.89 33.61 16.15
C ILE A 18 18.46 34.10 14.81
N SER A 19 19.08 35.28 14.77
CA SER A 19 19.77 35.78 13.56
C SER A 19 21.10 35.05 13.34
N GLN A 20 21.61 35.00 12.10
CA GLN A 20 22.93 34.44 11.82
C GLN A 20 24.02 35.17 12.63
N GLU A 21 23.92 36.49 12.74
CA GLU A 21 24.80 37.34 13.56
C GLU A 21 24.77 36.94 15.04
N GLY A 22 23.58 36.72 15.61
CA GLY A 22 23.43 36.30 17.00
C GLY A 22 24.00 34.91 17.26
N LEU A 23 23.80 33.98 16.31
CA LEU A 23 24.29 32.62 16.44
C LEU A 23 25.82 32.52 16.31
N CYS A 24 26.40 33.17 15.31
CA CYS A 24 27.84 33.01 15.01
C CYS A 24 28.76 33.86 15.91
N LYS A 25 28.22 34.81 16.69
CA LYS A 25 28.99 35.72 17.53
C LYS A 25 29.94 34.97 18.46
N GLY A 26 31.24 35.25 18.29
CA GLY A 26 32.34 34.63 19.05
C GLY A 26 32.74 33.23 18.59
N ILE A 27 32.15 32.71 17.52
CA ILE A 27 32.40 31.37 16.97
C ILE A 27 32.99 31.46 15.56
N CYS A 28 32.32 32.19 14.66
CA CYS A 28 32.78 32.40 13.28
C CYS A 28 32.14 33.66 12.65
N VAL A 29 32.56 34.02 11.44
CA VAL A 29 31.98 35.15 10.69
C VAL A 29 30.64 34.79 10.05
N VAL A 30 29.73 35.77 9.93
CA VAL A 30 28.36 35.58 9.38
C VAL A 30 28.39 34.97 7.98
N SER A 31 29.31 35.44 7.12
CA SER A 31 29.47 34.90 5.76
C SER A 31 29.88 33.43 5.75
N TYR A 32 30.63 32.98 6.76
CA TYR A 32 31.01 31.59 6.92
C TYR A 32 29.84 30.75 7.44
N LEU A 33 29.10 31.23 8.46
CA LEU A 33 27.87 30.57 8.92
C LEU A 33 26.85 30.41 7.78
N SER A 34 26.66 31.44 6.95
CA SER A 34 25.75 31.38 5.81
C SER A 34 26.16 30.27 4.81
N LYS A 35 27.46 30.14 4.51
CA LYS A 35 27.98 29.05 3.68
C LYS A 35 27.81 27.67 4.35
N ILE A 36 27.97 27.58 5.67
CA ILE A 36 27.72 26.34 6.43
C ILE A 36 26.25 25.94 6.30
N GLU A 37 25.33 26.86 6.56
CA GLU A 37 23.87 26.63 6.52
C GLU A 37 23.37 26.22 5.14
N GLN A 38 24.04 26.66 4.08
CA GLN A 38 23.77 26.28 2.69
C GLN A 38 24.46 24.97 2.28
N GLY A 39 25.30 24.40 3.14
CA GLY A 39 26.08 23.19 2.85
C GLY A 39 27.17 23.40 1.80
N LEU A 40 27.64 24.64 1.63
CA LEU A 40 28.69 25.02 0.67
C LEU A 40 30.11 24.83 1.23
N VAL A 41 30.27 24.80 2.56
CA VAL A 41 31.55 24.58 3.24
C VAL A 41 31.40 23.54 4.33
N GLN A 42 32.49 22.84 4.64
CA GLN A 42 32.55 21.90 5.75
C GLN A 42 33.22 22.56 6.97
N PRO A 43 32.46 22.85 8.04
CA PRO A 43 33.03 23.35 9.28
C PRO A 43 33.75 22.24 10.04
N SER A 44 34.70 22.63 10.90
CA SER A 44 35.28 21.70 11.88
C SER A 44 34.22 21.26 12.90
N THR A 45 34.42 20.08 13.47
CA THR A 45 33.54 19.53 14.51
C THR A 45 33.38 20.48 15.70
N GLU A 46 34.44 21.21 16.04
CA GLU A 46 34.42 22.21 17.11
C GLU A 46 33.43 23.35 16.82
N ILE A 47 33.45 23.90 15.60
CA ILE A 47 32.51 24.94 15.18
C ILE A 47 31.07 24.41 15.22
N ILE A 48 30.84 23.18 14.76
CA ILE A 48 29.51 22.55 14.83
C ILE A 48 29.04 22.47 16.29
N LYS A 49 29.87 21.94 17.18
CA LYS A 49 29.53 21.77 18.60
C LYS A 49 29.22 23.10 19.28
N GLN A 50 30.02 24.14 19.04
CA GLN A 50 29.78 25.47 19.59
C GLN A 50 28.47 26.09 19.07
N LEU A 51 28.16 25.94 17.79
CA LEU A 51 26.90 26.44 17.20
C LEU A 51 25.69 25.69 17.77
N PHE A 52 25.75 24.36 17.90
CA PHE A 52 24.69 23.58 18.52
C PHE A 52 24.51 23.93 20.00
N GLN A 53 25.60 24.11 20.74
CA GLN A 53 25.55 24.53 22.14
C GLN A 53 24.85 25.88 22.32
N ARG A 54 25.09 26.84 21.40
CA ARG A 54 24.38 28.14 21.40
C ARG A 54 22.88 28.00 21.13
N LEU A 55 22.48 26.96 20.40
CA LEU A 55 21.08 26.60 20.17
C LEU A 55 20.47 25.77 21.31
N SER A 56 21.19 25.58 22.43
CA SER A 56 20.80 24.71 23.54
C SER A 56 20.57 23.25 23.11
N LEU A 57 21.38 22.78 22.16
CA LEU A 57 21.34 21.43 21.61
C LEU A 57 22.73 20.78 21.69
N THR A 58 22.77 19.46 21.57
CA THR A 58 24.00 18.69 21.47
C THR A 58 24.05 18.03 20.10
N TYR A 59 25.11 18.28 19.35
CA TYR A 59 25.34 17.55 18.10
C TYR A 59 25.85 16.15 18.43
N PHE A 60 25.09 15.15 18.04
CA PHE A 60 25.39 13.75 18.33
C PHE A 60 26.30 13.18 17.24
N ASP A 61 27.60 13.07 17.57
CA ASP A 61 28.65 12.67 16.62
C ASP A 61 29.57 11.55 17.13
N ASP A 62 29.22 10.87 18.23
CA ASP A 62 30.02 9.76 18.76
C ASP A 62 30.11 8.62 17.71
N PRO A 63 31.32 8.27 17.22
CA PRO A 63 31.45 7.31 16.13
C PRO A 63 30.95 5.90 16.47
N LYS A 64 31.05 5.48 17.73
CA LYS A 64 30.62 4.15 18.16
C LYS A 64 29.10 4.07 18.18
N GLN A 65 28.45 5.03 18.85
CA GLN A 65 26.99 5.07 18.94
C GLN A 65 26.33 5.34 17.58
N LEU A 66 26.96 6.16 16.71
CA LEU A 66 26.48 6.33 15.33
C LEU A 66 26.55 5.03 14.52
N ARG A 67 27.59 4.21 14.72
CA ARG A 67 27.69 2.90 14.07
C ARG A 67 26.61 1.94 14.56
N GLU A 68 26.35 1.92 15.87
CA GLU A 68 25.27 1.13 16.47
C GLU A 68 23.89 1.57 15.96
N ALA A 69 23.62 2.88 15.91
CA ALA A 69 22.38 3.42 15.37
C ALA A 69 22.22 3.17 13.86
N ARG A 70 23.31 3.23 13.08
CA ARG A 70 23.31 2.85 11.66
C ARG A 70 22.94 1.39 11.49
N SER A 71 23.57 0.48 12.23
CA SER A 71 23.25 -0.96 12.17
C SER A 71 21.78 -1.23 12.51
N LEU A 72 21.20 -0.46 13.43
CA LEU A 72 19.79 -0.56 13.78
C LEU A 72 18.86 -0.06 12.64
N LEU A 73 19.23 1.01 11.96
CA LEU A 73 18.52 1.52 10.78
C LEU A 73 18.62 0.53 9.61
N ASP A 74 19.79 -0.07 9.39
CA ASP A 74 20.01 -1.06 8.33
C ASP A 74 19.12 -2.29 8.58
N SER A 75 19.10 -2.80 9.82
CA SER A 75 18.19 -3.87 10.25
C SER A 75 16.71 -3.49 10.11
N PHE A 76 16.35 -2.22 10.35
CA PHE A 76 14.97 -1.73 10.19
C PHE A 76 14.54 -1.82 8.72
N PHE A 77 15.36 -1.29 7.81
CA PHE A 77 15.02 -1.28 6.38
C PHE A 77 15.10 -2.66 5.74
N GLU A 78 16.03 -3.52 6.18
CA GLU A 78 16.09 -4.92 5.73
C GLU A 78 14.82 -5.69 6.12
N LYS A 79 14.32 -5.51 7.35
CA LYS A 79 13.04 -6.12 7.76
C LYS A 79 11.86 -5.60 6.94
N LEU A 80 11.82 -4.29 6.68
CA LEU A 80 10.80 -3.68 5.84
C LEU A 80 10.80 -4.30 4.43
N ASP A 81 11.99 -4.43 3.83
CA ASP A 81 12.18 -5.08 2.53
C ASP A 81 11.75 -6.57 2.61
N MET A 82 12.02 -7.28 3.70
CA MET A 82 11.61 -8.68 3.85
C MET A 82 10.13 -8.87 4.23
N ARG A 83 9.29 -7.84 4.08
CA ARG A 83 7.85 -7.85 4.44
C ARG A 83 7.61 -8.21 5.91
N GLN A 84 8.49 -7.76 6.79
CA GLN A 84 8.40 -7.92 8.24
C GLN A 84 8.13 -6.57 8.91
N GLN A 85 7.45 -6.59 10.05
CA GLN A 85 7.27 -5.38 10.86
C GLN A 85 8.53 -5.12 11.70
N PRO A 86 9.25 -3.99 11.50
CA PRO A 86 10.48 -3.69 12.22
C PRO A 86 10.19 -3.03 13.59
N GLN A 87 9.23 -3.57 14.35
CA GLN A 87 8.71 -2.94 15.57
C GLN A 87 9.77 -2.83 16.67
N GLU A 88 10.59 -3.87 16.84
CA GLU A 88 11.66 -3.89 17.85
C GLU A 88 12.76 -2.88 17.53
N GLU A 89 13.17 -2.81 16.25
CA GLU A 89 14.15 -1.84 15.76
C GLU A 89 13.64 -0.42 15.97
N PHE A 90 12.37 -0.20 15.61
CA PHE A 90 11.74 1.10 15.74
C PHE A 90 11.65 1.56 17.19
N GLN A 91 11.28 0.68 18.13
CA GLN A 91 11.25 1.00 19.55
C GLN A 91 12.63 1.40 20.09
N LYS A 92 13.70 0.72 19.64
CA LYS A 92 15.08 1.08 19.99
C LYS A 92 15.48 2.43 19.38
N LEU A 93 15.14 2.68 18.11
CA LEU A 93 15.38 3.97 17.45
C LEU A 93 14.65 5.12 18.17
N LYS A 94 13.41 4.87 18.62
CA LYS A 94 12.59 5.88 19.29
C LYS A 94 13.19 6.35 20.62
N LYS A 95 13.85 5.45 21.37
CA LYS A 95 14.58 5.81 22.60
C LYS A 95 15.76 6.77 22.34
N LEU A 96 16.34 6.72 21.14
CA LEU A 96 17.49 7.54 20.74
C LEU A 96 17.09 8.72 19.85
N GLU A 97 15.81 8.83 19.47
CA GLU A 97 15.33 9.74 18.43
C GLU A 97 15.76 11.19 18.66
N LYS A 98 15.57 11.72 19.88
CA LYS A 98 15.91 13.11 20.20
C LYS A 98 17.38 13.43 19.89
N SER A 99 18.28 12.49 20.20
CA SER A 99 19.72 12.64 19.93
C SER A 99 20.01 12.46 18.44
N LEU A 100 19.41 11.45 17.80
CA LEU A 100 19.65 11.13 16.39
C LEU A 100 19.10 12.18 15.41
N LEU A 101 18.03 12.89 15.78
CA LEU A 101 17.54 14.04 15.01
C LEU A 101 18.55 15.20 14.97
N CYS A 102 19.48 15.26 15.93
CA CYS A 102 20.60 16.19 15.96
C CYS A 102 21.93 15.50 15.57
N SER A 103 21.90 14.59 14.59
CA SER A 103 23.05 13.79 14.16
C SER A 103 23.18 13.70 12.63
N PRO A 104 24.28 13.12 12.11
CA PRO A 104 24.38 12.75 10.70
C PRO A 104 23.27 11.81 10.18
N LEU A 105 22.60 11.05 11.07
CA LEU A 105 21.57 10.07 10.77
C LEU A 105 20.14 10.65 10.77
N CYS A 106 20.00 11.96 10.94
CA CYS A 106 18.70 12.63 11.07
C CYS A 106 17.71 12.24 9.95
N VAL A 107 18.15 12.30 8.69
CA VAL A 107 17.30 11.95 7.54
C VAL A 107 16.87 10.48 7.56
N ASP A 108 17.78 9.57 7.92
CA ASP A 108 17.49 8.14 7.95
C ASP A 108 16.45 7.82 9.03
N VAL A 109 16.55 8.45 10.21
CA VAL A 109 15.55 8.32 11.28
C VAL A 109 14.20 8.90 10.87
N LEU A 110 14.18 10.04 10.18
CA LEU A 110 12.95 10.62 9.67
C LEU A 110 12.29 9.72 8.61
N LEU A 111 13.08 9.10 7.73
CA LEU A 111 12.56 8.12 6.78
C LEU A 111 12.01 6.87 7.50
N ALA A 112 12.71 6.34 8.50
CA ALA A 112 12.22 5.21 9.29
C ALA A 112 10.87 5.52 9.98
N ASN A 113 10.77 6.69 10.62
CA ASN A 113 9.51 7.20 11.16
C ASN A 113 8.41 7.30 10.08
N ALA A 114 8.75 7.79 8.89
CA ALA A 114 7.78 7.95 7.79
C ALA A 114 7.19 6.60 7.34
N PHE A 115 8.01 5.56 7.23
CA PHE A 115 7.53 4.22 6.88
C PHE A 115 6.72 3.58 8.01
N MET A 116 6.99 3.92 9.28
CA MET A 116 6.18 3.41 10.39
C MET A 116 4.74 3.92 10.39
N LEU A 117 4.49 5.11 9.83
CA LEU A 117 3.12 5.62 9.64
C LEU A 117 2.28 4.68 8.76
N GLY A 118 2.92 3.89 7.88
CA GLY A 118 2.24 2.90 7.05
C GLY A 118 1.73 1.66 7.79
N PHE A 119 2.15 1.45 9.05
CA PHE A 119 1.67 0.35 9.90
C PHE A 119 0.60 0.80 10.90
N GLU A 120 0.27 2.09 10.94
CA GLU A 120 -0.78 2.62 11.81
C GLU A 120 -2.17 2.34 11.22
N GLN A 121 -3.18 2.25 12.10
CA GLN A 121 -4.55 2.05 11.66
C GLN A 121 -5.00 3.24 10.81
N PHE A 122 -5.50 2.94 9.60
CA PHE A 122 -5.88 3.97 8.65
C PHE A 122 -7.06 4.80 9.17
N THR A 123 -6.83 6.11 9.30
CA THR A 123 -7.82 7.10 9.75
C THR A 123 -7.63 8.39 8.94
N GLU A 124 -8.66 9.23 8.85
CA GLU A 124 -8.52 10.55 8.19
C GLU A 124 -7.46 11.42 8.88
N SER A 125 -7.39 11.38 10.22
CA SER A 125 -6.35 12.07 10.97
C SER A 125 -4.94 11.55 10.64
N LEU A 126 -4.78 10.25 10.37
CA LEU A 126 -3.51 9.69 9.90
C LEU A 126 -3.12 10.23 8.52
N LYS A 127 -4.06 10.36 7.58
CA LYS A 127 -3.78 10.95 6.25
C LYS A 127 -3.23 12.37 6.39
N ASP A 128 -3.83 13.18 7.26
CA ASP A 128 -3.37 14.55 7.50
C ASP A 128 -2.00 14.58 8.18
N ASN A 129 -1.76 13.69 9.16
CA ASN A 129 -0.46 13.53 9.79
C ASN A 129 0.64 13.15 8.78
N ILE A 130 0.35 12.20 7.87
CA ILE A 130 1.28 11.80 6.79
C ILE A 130 1.59 12.99 5.88
N LYS A 131 0.58 13.78 5.49
CA LYS A 131 0.77 14.98 4.65
C LYS A 131 1.62 16.05 5.34
N GLU A 132 1.38 16.30 6.63
CA GLU A 132 2.20 17.20 7.45
C GLU A 132 3.66 16.72 7.51
N TYR A 133 3.84 15.42 7.80
CA TYR A 133 5.16 14.80 7.88
C TYR A 133 5.90 14.91 6.54
N ALA A 134 5.21 14.65 5.44
CA ALA A 134 5.75 14.73 4.08
C ALA A 134 6.26 16.15 3.73
N LYS A 135 5.55 17.21 4.16
CA LYS A 135 6.02 18.60 3.97
C LYS A 135 7.35 18.84 4.66
N ASN A 136 7.48 18.40 5.91
CA ASN A 136 8.72 18.52 6.67
C ASN A 136 9.86 17.73 6.02
N LEU A 137 9.61 16.49 5.62
CA LEU A 137 10.62 15.67 4.95
C LEU A 137 11.04 16.23 3.58
N HIS A 138 10.13 16.84 2.82
CA HIS A 138 10.42 17.46 1.52
C HIS A 138 11.46 18.60 1.64
N SER A 139 11.45 19.36 2.74
CA SER A 139 12.42 20.43 2.98
C SER A 139 13.88 19.94 3.07
N LEU A 140 14.07 18.66 3.40
CA LEU A 140 15.37 17.99 3.50
C LEU A 140 15.81 17.35 2.18
N LYS A 141 14.96 17.30 1.15
CA LYS A 141 15.24 16.59 -0.11
C LYS A 141 16.56 17.00 -0.76
N GLY A 142 16.88 18.30 -0.74
CA GLY A 142 18.08 18.85 -1.40
C GLY A 142 19.41 18.41 -0.78
N ILE A 143 19.41 17.78 0.39
CA ILE A 143 20.62 17.30 1.08
C ILE A 143 20.70 15.77 1.18
N MET A 144 19.70 15.05 0.65
CA MET A 144 19.64 13.59 0.67
C MET A 144 20.66 12.98 -0.28
N ASN A 145 21.21 11.81 0.09
CA ASN A 145 21.98 10.97 -0.82
C ASN A 145 21.05 10.10 -1.70
N GLU A 146 21.61 9.32 -2.62
CA GLU A 146 20.82 8.50 -3.56
C GLU A 146 19.92 7.47 -2.87
N GLN A 147 20.42 6.78 -1.84
CA GLN A 147 19.64 5.81 -1.07
C GLN A 147 18.49 6.49 -0.31
N GLN A 148 18.73 7.65 0.31
CA GLN A 148 17.71 8.44 0.98
C GLN A 148 16.69 9.00 -0.02
N LEU A 149 17.12 9.38 -1.24
CA LEU A 149 16.23 9.82 -2.30
C LEU A 149 15.35 8.67 -2.81
N PHE A 150 15.90 7.47 -2.93
CA PHE A 150 15.11 6.26 -3.22
C PHE A 150 14.01 6.08 -2.18
N LEU A 151 14.36 6.00 -0.89
CA LEU A 151 13.41 5.85 0.22
C LEU A 151 12.39 7.00 0.29
N TYR A 152 12.83 8.23 0.05
CA TYR A 152 11.97 9.41 -0.04
C TYR A 152 10.91 9.24 -1.13
N TYR A 153 11.30 8.86 -2.34
CA TYR A 153 10.35 8.67 -3.44
C TYR A 153 9.46 7.44 -3.26
N MET A 154 9.95 6.39 -2.59
CA MET A 154 9.16 5.24 -2.15
C MET A 154 8.08 5.68 -1.15
N PHE A 155 8.44 6.42 -0.09
CA PHE A 155 7.49 6.95 0.89
C PHE A 155 6.40 7.81 0.21
N PHE A 156 6.79 8.74 -0.66
CA PHE A 156 5.81 9.57 -1.37
C PHE A 156 4.91 8.76 -2.30
N GLY A 157 5.47 7.77 -3.00
CA GLY A 157 4.71 6.92 -3.92
C GLY A 157 3.76 5.96 -3.22
N CYS A 158 4.17 5.40 -2.09
CA CYS A 158 3.41 4.36 -1.41
C CYS A 158 2.44 4.88 -0.34
N LEU A 159 2.78 5.97 0.35
CA LEU A 159 2.07 6.41 1.56
C LEU A 159 1.50 7.82 1.48
N VAL A 160 2.11 8.72 0.70
CA VAL A 160 1.65 10.12 0.62
C VAL A 160 0.63 10.34 -0.50
N TYR A 161 0.93 9.81 -1.69
CA TYR A 161 0.07 9.95 -2.84
C TYR A 161 -0.95 8.82 -2.92
N GLU A 162 -2.18 9.19 -3.20
CA GLU A 162 -3.22 8.24 -3.59
C GLU A 162 -2.88 7.55 -4.90
N VAL A 163 -3.64 6.50 -5.21
CA VAL A 163 -3.46 5.76 -6.46
C VAL A 163 -3.61 6.70 -7.65
N GLY A 164 -2.56 6.86 -8.44
CA GLY A 164 -2.58 7.91 -9.46
C GLY A 164 -1.24 8.25 -10.10
N LYS A 165 -1.27 9.35 -10.86
CA LYS A 165 -0.14 9.79 -11.70
C LYS A 165 1.04 10.25 -10.85
N GLU A 166 0.78 10.92 -9.75
CA GLU A 166 1.75 11.45 -8.79
C GLU A 166 2.52 10.31 -8.12
N SER A 167 1.79 9.29 -7.63
CA SER A 167 2.37 8.07 -7.07
C SER A 167 3.27 7.37 -8.11
N ILE A 168 2.76 7.13 -9.31
CA ILE A 168 3.51 6.52 -10.42
C ILE A 168 4.78 7.32 -10.74
N GLN A 169 4.70 8.65 -10.80
CA GLN A 169 5.85 9.50 -11.09
C GLN A 169 6.89 9.43 -9.96
N SER A 170 6.45 9.37 -8.71
CA SER A 170 7.32 9.20 -7.55
C SER A 170 8.04 7.86 -7.61
N LEU A 171 7.31 6.75 -7.79
CA LEU A 171 7.88 5.40 -7.85
C LEU A 171 8.85 5.23 -9.04
N LYS A 172 8.58 5.86 -10.18
CA LYS A 172 9.53 5.90 -11.30
C LYS A 172 10.80 6.68 -10.96
N LYS A 173 10.68 7.79 -10.22
CA LYS A 173 11.86 8.54 -9.73
C LYS A 173 12.66 7.70 -8.73
N ALA A 174 12.01 6.94 -7.84
CA ALA A 174 12.71 5.99 -6.97
C ALA A 174 13.57 5.01 -7.79
N GLY A 175 12.97 4.43 -8.85
CA GLY A 175 13.67 3.53 -9.79
C GLY A 175 14.87 4.15 -10.52
N MET A 176 14.96 5.48 -10.63
CA MET A 176 16.13 6.14 -11.21
C MET A 176 17.34 6.15 -10.26
N TYR A 177 17.11 6.05 -8.95
CA TYR A 177 18.19 5.93 -7.95
C TYR A 177 18.52 4.47 -7.65
N GLN A 178 17.50 3.62 -7.52
CA GLN A 178 17.67 2.19 -7.27
C GLN A 178 16.49 1.42 -7.86
N GLN A 179 16.79 0.45 -8.73
CA GLN A 179 15.82 -0.54 -9.15
C GLN A 179 15.72 -1.60 -8.06
N SER A 180 14.51 -1.87 -7.60
CA SER A 180 14.25 -2.93 -6.63
C SER A 180 12.91 -3.59 -6.91
N SER A 181 12.79 -4.82 -6.42
CA SER A 181 11.56 -5.58 -6.46
C SER A 181 10.37 -4.81 -5.85
N HIS A 182 10.55 -4.14 -4.70
CA HIS A 182 9.53 -3.32 -4.03
C HIS A 182 9.04 -2.18 -4.89
N GLN A 183 9.97 -1.44 -5.51
CA GLN A 183 9.64 -0.32 -6.36
C GLN A 183 8.77 -0.77 -7.55
N GLN A 184 9.14 -1.88 -8.19
CA GLN A 184 8.36 -2.46 -9.29
C GLN A 184 7.01 -3.01 -8.81
N PHE A 185 6.96 -3.64 -7.63
CA PHE A 185 5.72 -4.14 -7.05
C PHE A 185 4.72 -3.02 -6.80
N HIS A 186 5.15 -1.93 -6.16
CA HIS A 186 4.29 -0.78 -5.90
C HIS A 186 3.89 -0.07 -7.19
N LEU A 187 4.75 -0.03 -8.21
CA LEU A 187 4.36 0.49 -9.53
C LEU A 187 3.28 -0.40 -10.19
N GLY A 188 3.41 -1.73 -10.04
CA GLY A 188 2.39 -2.69 -10.45
C GLY A 188 1.06 -2.49 -9.75
N TYR A 189 1.10 -2.26 -8.43
CA TYR A 189 -0.07 -1.93 -7.62
C TYR A 189 -0.81 -0.71 -8.17
N GLN A 190 -0.10 0.38 -8.47
CA GLN A 190 -0.70 1.58 -9.05
C GLN A 190 -1.40 1.27 -10.38
N TYR A 191 -0.76 0.51 -11.27
CA TYR A 191 -1.36 0.15 -12.55
C TYR A 191 -2.55 -0.80 -12.42
N TYR A 192 -2.49 -1.75 -11.48
CA TYR A 192 -3.56 -2.70 -11.20
C TYR A 192 -4.85 -1.99 -10.75
N TYR A 193 -4.75 -1.07 -9.78
CA TYR A 193 -5.91 -0.31 -9.30
C TYR A 193 -6.45 0.68 -10.33
N LEU A 194 -5.60 1.22 -11.22
CA LEU A 194 -6.04 2.04 -12.35
C LEU A 194 -6.65 1.22 -13.50
N GLY A 195 -6.65 -0.11 -13.43
CA GLY A 195 -7.14 -1.01 -14.48
C GLY A 195 -6.20 -1.13 -15.69
N LYS A 196 -4.95 -0.68 -15.59
CA LYS A 196 -3.94 -0.74 -16.67
C LYS A 196 -3.22 -2.10 -16.65
N GLN A 197 -3.95 -3.16 -17.00
CA GLN A 197 -3.52 -4.54 -16.77
C GLN A 197 -2.19 -4.92 -17.43
N SER A 198 -1.96 -4.53 -18.69
CA SER A 198 -0.70 -4.84 -19.38
C SER A 198 0.53 -4.27 -18.64
N LYS A 199 0.42 -3.05 -18.12
CA LYS A 199 1.47 -2.41 -17.32
C LYS A 199 1.60 -3.03 -15.93
N ALA A 200 0.49 -3.44 -15.33
CA ALA A 200 0.51 -4.17 -14.06
C ALA A 200 1.27 -5.49 -14.19
N VAL A 201 0.95 -6.28 -15.24
CA VAL A 201 1.65 -7.53 -15.56
C VAL A 201 3.15 -7.30 -15.78
N GLU A 202 3.52 -6.28 -16.55
CA GLU A 202 4.93 -5.94 -16.77
C GLU A 202 5.67 -5.63 -15.46
N CYS A 203 5.07 -4.78 -14.61
CA CYS A 203 5.69 -4.35 -13.36
C CYS A 203 5.76 -5.49 -12.33
N TYR A 204 4.68 -6.26 -12.15
CA TYR A 204 4.70 -7.41 -11.24
C TYR A 204 5.62 -8.53 -11.74
N GLY A 205 5.74 -8.73 -13.06
CA GLY A 205 6.71 -9.64 -13.64
C GLY A 205 8.15 -9.24 -13.34
N LYS A 206 8.47 -7.94 -13.48
CA LYS A 206 9.76 -7.37 -13.08
C LYS A 206 10.00 -7.48 -11.58
N ALA A 207 8.99 -7.20 -10.76
CA ALA A 207 9.06 -7.34 -9.32
C ALA A 207 9.38 -8.78 -8.90
N TYR A 208 8.71 -9.76 -9.50
CA TYR A 208 8.95 -11.19 -9.26
C TYR A 208 10.39 -11.58 -9.62
N TYR A 209 10.89 -11.14 -10.78
CA TYR A 209 12.26 -11.43 -11.22
C TYR A 209 13.29 -10.81 -10.27
N LEU A 210 13.16 -9.52 -9.96
CA LEU A 210 14.09 -8.83 -9.04
C LEU A 210 14.04 -9.44 -7.64
N ALA A 211 12.86 -9.79 -7.14
CA ALA A 211 12.72 -10.45 -5.84
C ALA A 211 13.43 -11.81 -5.82
N SER A 212 13.49 -12.54 -6.94
CA SER A 212 14.27 -13.77 -7.07
C SER A 212 15.77 -13.52 -6.96
N GLU A 213 16.28 -12.45 -7.58
CA GLU A 213 17.69 -12.05 -7.51
C GLU A 213 18.07 -11.55 -6.10
N GLU A 214 17.13 -10.89 -5.42
CA GLU A 214 17.28 -10.38 -4.06
C GLU A 214 17.09 -11.46 -2.98
N GLY A 215 16.62 -12.67 -3.34
CA GLY A 215 16.27 -13.72 -2.37
C GLY A 215 15.01 -13.41 -1.54
N ASN A 216 14.16 -12.50 -2.01
CA ASN A 216 12.96 -12.05 -1.31
C ASN A 216 11.73 -12.93 -1.62
N ALA A 217 11.68 -14.11 -1.02
CA ALA A 217 10.57 -15.06 -1.21
C ALA A 217 9.18 -14.49 -0.84
N PRO A 218 9.00 -13.70 0.25
CA PRO A 218 7.72 -13.05 0.55
C PRO A 218 7.21 -12.17 -0.59
N LEU A 219 8.07 -11.35 -1.18
CA LEU A 219 7.66 -10.47 -2.27
C LEU A 219 7.43 -11.24 -3.58
N MET A 220 8.20 -12.29 -3.85
CA MET A 220 7.91 -13.21 -4.98
C MET A 220 6.51 -13.82 -4.86
N MET A 221 6.09 -14.20 -3.64
CA MET A 221 4.77 -14.75 -3.38
C MET A 221 3.67 -13.71 -3.67
N GLU A 222 3.82 -12.49 -3.16
CA GLU A 222 2.88 -11.38 -3.41
C GLU A 222 2.79 -11.05 -4.92
N ALA A 223 3.94 -10.91 -5.59
CA ALA A 223 3.97 -10.62 -7.02
C ALA A 223 3.31 -11.74 -7.85
N ALA A 224 3.49 -13.01 -7.47
CA ALA A 224 2.82 -14.13 -8.10
C ALA A 224 1.29 -14.10 -7.89
N LEU A 225 0.82 -13.74 -6.69
CA LEU A 225 -0.62 -13.55 -6.43
C LEU A 225 -1.21 -12.49 -7.37
N HIS A 226 -0.57 -11.33 -7.45
CA HIS A 226 -1.05 -10.23 -8.28
C HIS A 226 -0.96 -10.52 -9.78
N LEU A 227 0.06 -11.26 -10.24
CA LEU A 227 0.10 -11.75 -11.62
C LEU A 227 -1.08 -12.67 -11.91
N GLY A 228 -1.40 -13.60 -11.01
CA GLY A 228 -2.60 -14.43 -11.10
C GLY A 228 -3.87 -13.59 -11.25
N ASN A 229 -4.06 -12.60 -10.37
CA ASN A 229 -5.19 -11.67 -10.43
C ASN A 229 -5.25 -10.89 -11.75
N CYS A 230 -4.10 -10.44 -12.27
CA CYS A 230 -4.04 -9.74 -13.54
C CYS A 230 -4.48 -10.64 -14.70
N TYR A 231 -4.05 -11.91 -14.75
CA TYR A 231 -4.44 -12.85 -15.81
C TYR A 231 -5.90 -13.32 -15.71
N CYS A 232 -6.52 -13.29 -14.52
CA CYS A 232 -7.98 -13.43 -14.41
C CYS A 232 -8.71 -12.34 -15.20
N MET A 233 -8.22 -11.10 -15.11
CA MET A 233 -8.88 -9.95 -15.72
C MET A 233 -8.47 -9.75 -17.18
N TYR A 234 -7.20 -9.96 -17.50
CA TYR A 234 -6.61 -9.73 -18.80
C TYR A 234 -6.77 -10.98 -19.67
N GLN A 235 -7.61 -10.89 -20.71
CA GLN A 235 -7.83 -11.96 -21.70
C GLN A 235 -8.40 -13.28 -21.18
N ARG A 236 -8.67 -13.42 -19.87
CA ARG A 236 -9.11 -14.66 -19.22
C ARG A 236 -8.14 -15.82 -19.47
N ASP A 237 -6.84 -15.52 -19.42
CA ASP A 237 -5.79 -16.52 -19.62
C ASP A 237 -5.69 -17.45 -18.39
N GLN A 238 -6.47 -18.54 -18.43
CA GLN A 238 -6.54 -19.51 -17.34
C GLN A 238 -5.20 -20.20 -17.10
N GLU A 239 -4.42 -20.46 -18.15
CA GLU A 239 -3.13 -21.15 -18.03
C GLU A 239 -2.14 -20.31 -17.22
N LEU A 240 -1.99 -19.03 -17.58
CA LEU A 240 -1.10 -18.13 -16.86
C LEU A 240 -1.63 -17.80 -15.46
N MET A 241 -2.95 -17.63 -15.30
CA MET A 241 -3.58 -17.49 -13.99
C MET A 241 -3.19 -18.65 -13.05
N TYR A 242 -3.42 -19.90 -13.47
CA TYR A 242 -3.11 -21.07 -12.67
C TYR A 242 -1.62 -21.21 -12.39
N LYS A 243 -0.77 -20.95 -13.38
CA LYS A 243 0.69 -20.98 -13.23
C LYS A 243 1.16 -20.07 -12.10
N TYR A 244 0.67 -18.83 -12.04
CA TYR A 244 1.11 -17.86 -11.04
C TYR A 244 0.48 -18.10 -9.67
N TYR A 245 -0.79 -18.48 -9.60
CA TYR A 245 -1.39 -18.90 -8.32
C TYR A 245 -0.73 -20.13 -7.72
N HIS A 246 -0.38 -21.12 -8.52
CA HIS A 246 0.35 -22.29 -8.04
C HIS A 246 1.77 -21.94 -7.56
N ARG A 247 2.46 -20.98 -8.21
CA ARG A 247 3.73 -20.44 -7.70
C ARG A 247 3.53 -19.73 -6.35
N CYS A 248 2.49 -18.91 -6.23
CA CYS A 248 2.15 -18.22 -4.98
C CYS A 248 1.96 -19.24 -3.84
N ILE A 249 1.09 -20.24 -4.01
CA ILE A 249 0.84 -21.28 -2.99
C ILE A 249 2.12 -22.05 -2.62
N LYS A 250 2.95 -22.42 -3.60
CA LYS A 250 4.22 -23.11 -3.34
C LYS A 250 5.19 -22.26 -2.51
N LEU A 251 5.34 -20.98 -2.84
CA LEU A 251 6.18 -20.05 -2.10
C LEU A 251 5.65 -19.85 -0.68
N ALA A 252 4.34 -19.68 -0.55
CA ALA A 252 3.66 -19.50 0.72
C ALA A 252 3.89 -20.66 1.68
N LYS A 253 3.81 -21.89 1.17
CA LYS A 253 4.14 -23.10 1.95
C LYS A 253 5.58 -23.10 2.46
N VAL A 254 6.54 -22.65 1.64
CA VAL A 254 7.96 -22.58 2.03
C VAL A 254 8.19 -21.55 3.13
N ILE A 255 7.49 -20.42 3.10
CA ILE A 255 7.64 -19.34 4.08
C ILE A 255 6.63 -19.42 5.25
N GLY A 256 5.84 -20.50 5.33
CA GLY A 256 4.88 -20.74 6.42
C GLY A 256 3.64 -19.84 6.43
N LYS A 257 3.24 -19.29 5.28
CA LYS A 257 2.05 -18.42 5.11
C LYS A 257 0.89 -19.15 4.41
N GLU A 258 0.43 -20.27 4.97
CA GLU A 258 -0.57 -21.12 4.31
C GLU A 258 -1.93 -20.44 4.12
N GLU A 259 -2.25 -19.43 4.93
CA GLU A 259 -3.49 -18.64 4.88
C GLU A 259 -3.72 -17.96 3.51
N ILE A 260 -2.66 -17.73 2.73
CA ILE A 260 -2.79 -17.14 1.39
C ILE A 260 -3.64 -18.00 0.44
N GLN A 261 -3.77 -19.30 0.74
CA GLN A 261 -4.60 -20.21 -0.04
C GLN A 261 -6.06 -19.79 -0.05
N ALA A 262 -6.58 -19.24 1.05
CA ALA A 262 -7.94 -18.69 1.09
C ALA A 262 -8.11 -17.62 0.01
N VAL A 263 -7.20 -16.64 -0.02
CA VAL A 263 -7.19 -15.53 -0.99
C VAL A 263 -7.09 -16.04 -2.43
N VAL A 264 -6.17 -16.97 -2.68
CA VAL A 264 -5.98 -17.55 -4.03
C VAL A 264 -7.23 -18.27 -4.51
N TYR A 265 -7.80 -19.17 -3.70
CA TYR A 265 -8.98 -19.93 -4.08
C TYR A 265 -10.21 -19.03 -4.21
N TYR A 266 -10.34 -18.01 -3.37
CA TYR A 266 -11.40 -17.01 -3.49
C TYR A 266 -11.30 -16.26 -4.83
N ASN A 267 -10.11 -15.80 -5.21
CA ASN A 267 -9.93 -15.07 -6.46
C ASN A 267 -10.20 -15.94 -7.69
N ILE A 268 -9.79 -17.21 -7.67
CA ILE A 268 -10.12 -18.18 -8.74
C ILE A 268 -11.63 -18.39 -8.80
N GLY A 269 -12.28 -18.68 -7.67
CA GLY A 269 -13.71 -18.95 -7.62
C GLY A 269 -14.57 -17.75 -8.03
N SER A 270 -14.20 -16.55 -7.60
CA SER A 270 -14.83 -15.29 -8.03
C SER A 270 -14.68 -15.05 -9.54
N SER A 271 -13.51 -15.39 -10.10
CA SER A 271 -13.26 -15.28 -11.54
C SER A 271 -14.14 -16.26 -12.34
N PHE A 272 -14.23 -17.52 -11.90
CA PHE A 272 -15.11 -18.49 -12.53
C PHE A 272 -16.59 -18.11 -12.44
N LEU A 273 -17.04 -17.57 -11.31
CA LEU A 273 -18.40 -17.04 -11.19
C LEU A 273 -18.63 -15.94 -12.23
N SER A 274 -17.69 -15.01 -12.39
CA SER A 274 -17.80 -13.94 -13.42
C SER A 274 -17.82 -14.47 -14.87
N TRP A 275 -17.36 -15.70 -15.10
CA TRP A 275 -17.37 -16.36 -16.40
C TRP A 275 -18.56 -17.31 -16.59
N GLY A 276 -19.42 -17.47 -15.58
CA GLY A 276 -20.58 -18.37 -15.59
C GLY A 276 -20.23 -19.85 -15.35
N MET A 277 -19.01 -20.15 -14.89
CA MET A 277 -18.53 -21.50 -14.59
C MET A 277 -18.86 -21.85 -13.12
N LEU A 278 -20.13 -22.17 -12.87
CA LEU A 278 -20.68 -22.24 -11.50
C LEU A 278 -20.11 -23.40 -10.66
N GLU A 279 -19.89 -24.58 -11.24
CA GLU A 279 -19.35 -25.72 -10.47
C GLU A 279 -17.89 -25.50 -10.07
N GLU A 280 -17.08 -24.93 -10.97
CA GLU A 280 -15.71 -24.52 -10.67
C GLU A 280 -15.69 -23.42 -9.61
N ALA A 281 -16.53 -22.39 -9.78
CA ALA A 281 -16.66 -21.31 -8.82
C ALA A 281 -16.98 -21.83 -7.41
N LYS A 282 -18.00 -22.70 -7.31
CA LYS A 282 -18.41 -23.37 -6.08
C LYS A 282 -17.25 -24.15 -5.46
N SER A 283 -16.61 -25.04 -6.23
CA SER A 283 -15.52 -25.87 -5.74
C SER A 283 -14.36 -25.05 -5.16
N TYR A 284 -13.97 -23.97 -5.84
CA TYR A 284 -12.89 -23.11 -5.35
C TYR A 284 -13.29 -22.26 -4.16
N LEU A 285 -14.51 -21.70 -4.14
CA LEU A 285 -14.98 -20.94 -2.99
C LEU A 285 -15.19 -21.81 -1.75
N GLU A 286 -15.71 -23.04 -1.88
CA GLU A 286 -15.81 -24.00 -0.78
C GLU A 286 -14.42 -24.38 -0.24
N ARG A 287 -13.39 -24.47 -1.09
CA ARG A 287 -12.01 -24.65 -0.64
C ARG A 287 -11.45 -23.42 0.05
N SER A 288 -11.78 -22.22 -0.45
CA SER A 288 -11.27 -20.97 0.12
C SER A 288 -11.65 -20.82 1.60
N VAL A 289 -12.88 -21.22 1.97
CA VAL A 289 -13.35 -21.12 3.36
C VAL A 289 -12.65 -22.09 4.32
N VAL A 290 -12.07 -23.18 3.82
CA VAL A 290 -11.31 -24.15 4.63
C VAL A 290 -9.98 -23.56 5.13
N TYR A 291 -9.42 -22.59 4.41
CA TYR A 291 -8.14 -21.96 4.74
C TYR A 291 -8.30 -20.60 5.43
N LEU A 292 -9.53 -20.19 5.74
CA LEU A 292 -9.78 -18.93 6.45
C LEU A 292 -9.16 -18.99 7.85
N ASN A 293 -8.50 -17.90 8.21
CA ASN A 293 -8.07 -17.67 9.59
C ASN A 293 -9.25 -17.07 10.36
N ASP A 294 -9.47 -17.50 11.61
CA ASP A 294 -10.56 -16.99 12.45
C ASP A 294 -10.48 -15.48 12.72
N ASN A 295 -9.30 -14.87 12.51
CA ASN A 295 -9.09 -13.43 12.66
C ASN A 295 -9.13 -12.65 11.34
N ASP A 296 -9.60 -13.26 10.24
CA ASP A 296 -9.72 -12.59 8.95
C ASP A 296 -11.04 -11.79 8.88
N ASP A 297 -10.95 -10.46 8.84
CA ASP A 297 -12.10 -9.56 8.73
C ASP A 297 -12.79 -9.66 7.36
N GLU A 298 -12.12 -10.23 6.35
CA GLU A 298 -12.67 -10.38 4.99
C GLU A 298 -13.52 -11.64 4.83
N ARG A 299 -13.63 -12.51 5.85
CA ARG A 299 -14.42 -13.77 5.80
C ARG A 299 -15.84 -13.58 5.29
N VAL A 300 -16.46 -12.45 5.64
CA VAL A 300 -17.79 -12.05 5.19
C VAL A 300 -17.91 -12.17 3.66
N LEU A 301 -16.89 -11.70 2.93
CA LEU A 301 -16.88 -11.65 1.47
C LEU A 301 -16.87 -13.04 0.82
N TYR A 302 -16.24 -14.01 1.46
CA TYR A 302 -16.13 -15.39 0.97
C TYR A 302 -17.51 -16.05 0.97
N TYR A 303 -18.25 -15.89 2.08
CA TYR A 303 -19.61 -16.40 2.21
C TYR A 303 -20.61 -15.65 1.33
N GLN A 304 -20.44 -14.34 1.13
CA GLN A 304 -21.23 -13.56 0.17
C GLN A 304 -21.05 -14.08 -1.26
N LYS A 305 -19.82 -14.39 -1.67
CA LYS A 305 -19.54 -14.95 -2.99
C LYS A 305 -20.09 -16.37 -3.13
N LEU A 306 -20.01 -17.20 -2.09
CA LEU A 306 -20.66 -18.52 -2.05
C LEU A 306 -22.18 -18.41 -2.19
N ALA A 307 -22.82 -17.47 -1.48
CA ALA A 307 -24.24 -17.24 -1.58
C ALA A 307 -24.67 -16.86 -3.00
N LEU A 308 -23.91 -15.99 -3.69
CA LEU A 308 -24.13 -15.69 -5.11
C LEU A 308 -24.02 -16.95 -5.98
N VAL A 309 -22.98 -17.76 -5.82
CA VAL A 309 -22.86 -19.01 -6.59
C VAL A 309 -24.06 -19.92 -6.37
N TYR A 310 -24.47 -20.14 -5.11
CA TYR A 310 -25.61 -20.99 -4.82
C TYR A 310 -26.94 -20.41 -5.32
N CYS A 311 -27.08 -19.08 -5.36
CA CYS A 311 -28.22 -18.43 -5.99
C CYS A 311 -28.29 -18.72 -7.49
N GLU A 312 -27.19 -18.54 -8.22
CA GLU A 312 -27.12 -18.81 -9.67
C GLU A 312 -27.32 -20.30 -9.99
N MET A 313 -27.05 -21.18 -9.03
CA MET A 313 -27.28 -22.63 -9.13
C MET A 313 -28.67 -23.08 -8.63
N GLU A 314 -29.55 -22.18 -8.19
CA GLU A 314 -30.86 -22.50 -7.62
C GLU A 314 -30.78 -23.46 -6.40
N ALA A 315 -29.71 -23.36 -5.62
CA ALA A 315 -29.45 -24.19 -4.44
C ALA A 315 -29.89 -23.48 -3.13
N ASP A 316 -31.19 -23.26 -2.98
CA ASP A 316 -31.80 -22.39 -1.95
C ASP A 316 -31.29 -22.62 -0.52
N GLU A 317 -31.24 -23.87 -0.06
CA GLU A 317 -30.83 -24.18 1.31
C GLU A 317 -29.35 -23.83 1.57
N LYS A 318 -28.49 -24.06 0.57
CA LYS A 318 -27.06 -23.71 0.65
C LYS A 318 -26.86 -22.20 0.55
N MET A 319 -27.62 -21.54 -0.32
CA MET A 319 -27.63 -20.08 -0.46
C MET A 319 -28.00 -19.41 0.86
N LYS A 320 -29.12 -19.81 1.48
CA LYS A 320 -29.57 -19.27 2.78
C LYS A 320 -28.54 -19.51 3.88
N LYS A 321 -27.92 -20.70 3.91
CA LYS A 321 -26.85 -21.01 4.87
C LYS A 321 -25.63 -20.10 4.68
N ALA A 322 -25.21 -19.87 3.44
CA ALA A 322 -24.09 -18.99 3.13
C ALA A 322 -24.40 -17.53 3.50
N LEU A 323 -25.61 -17.04 3.23
CA LEU A 323 -26.06 -15.70 3.67
C LEU A 323 -26.07 -15.57 5.20
N ALA A 324 -26.58 -16.57 5.91
CA ALA A 324 -26.61 -16.58 7.37
C ALA A 324 -25.18 -16.58 7.95
N GLN A 325 -24.26 -17.34 7.34
CA GLN A 325 -22.86 -17.33 7.75
C GLN A 325 -22.20 -15.99 7.48
N ALA A 326 -22.43 -15.38 6.31
CA ALA A 326 -21.91 -14.04 6.01
C ALA A 326 -22.36 -13.01 7.06
N LYS A 327 -23.66 -13.02 7.45
CA LYS A 327 -24.18 -12.17 8.53
C LYS A 327 -23.53 -12.46 9.88
N HIS A 328 -23.29 -13.73 10.21
CA HIS A 328 -22.64 -14.13 11.45
C HIS A 328 -21.21 -13.59 11.55
N GLU A 329 -20.47 -13.57 10.44
CA GLU A 329 -19.12 -13.01 10.40
C GLU A 329 -19.09 -11.47 10.49
N MET A 330 -20.21 -10.78 10.31
CA MET A 330 -20.26 -9.32 10.38
C MET A 330 -20.24 -8.83 11.84
N HIS A 331 -19.45 -7.80 12.09
CA HIS A 331 -19.28 -7.16 13.40
C HIS A 331 -19.30 -5.62 13.27
N GLN A 332 -19.16 -4.93 14.39
CA GLN A 332 -19.25 -3.45 14.44
C GLN A 332 -18.22 -2.77 13.52
N GLN A 333 -17.04 -3.35 13.35
CA GLN A 333 -15.93 -2.79 12.55
C GLN A 333 -15.94 -3.25 11.09
N THR A 334 -16.87 -4.11 10.68
CA THR A 334 -17.02 -4.50 9.27
C THR A 334 -17.15 -3.26 8.39
N SER A 335 -16.52 -3.26 7.21
CA SER A 335 -16.58 -2.13 6.28
C SER A 335 -17.99 -1.93 5.72
N ASP A 336 -18.31 -0.71 5.32
CA ASP A 336 -19.58 -0.45 4.62
C ASP A 336 -19.64 -1.24 3.31
N LEU A 337 -18.50 -1.54 2.69
CA LEU A 337 -18.41 -2.36 1.48
C LEU A 337 -19.11 -3.68 1.67
N PHE A 338 -18.72 -4.38 2.73
CA PHE A 338 -19.20 -5.72 3.01
C PHE A 338 -20.65 -5.68 3.47
N ARG A 339 -21.10 -4.57 4.09
CA ARG A 339 -22.53 -4.34 4.37
C ARG A 339 -23.35 -4.15 3.10
N TYR A 340 -22.91 -3.29 2.17
CA TYR A 340 -23.61 -3.09 0.91
C TYR A 340 -23.54 -4.31 0.01
N MET A 341 -22.43 -5.05 0.03
CA MET A 341 -22.33 -6.37 -0.58
C MET A 341 -23.38 -7.33 -0.01
N GLN A 342 -23.55 -7.37 1.30
CA GLN A 342 -24.55 -8.21 1.95
C GLN A 342 -25.97 -7.87 1.46
N ILE A 343 -26.31 -6.58 1.46
CA ILE A 343 -27.59 -6.07 0.95
C ILE A 343 -27.78 -6.47 -0.52
N PHE A 344 -26.76 -6.24 -1.35
CA PHE A 344 -26.80 -6.60 -2.76
C PHE A 344 -27.08 -8.09 -2.96
N VAL A 345 -26.34 -8.98 -2.28
CA VAL A 345 -26.50 -10.43 -2.46
C VAL A 345 -27.88 -10.89 -1.99
N GLU A 346 -28.38 -10.41 -0.86
CA GLU A 346 -29.74 -10.74 -0.38
C GLU A 346 -30.82 -10.35 -1.40
N LEU A 347 -30.80 -9.10 -1.86
CA LEU A 347 -31.74 -8.60 -2.85
C LEU A 347 -31.56 -9.26 -4.22
N HIS A 348 -30.36 -9.76 -4.53
CA HIS A 348 -30.12 -10.53 -5.73
C HIS A 348 -30.79 -11.90 -5.66
N CYS A 349 -30.73 -12.56 -4.52
CA CYS A 349 -31.24 -13.92 -4.31
C CYS A 349 -32.77 -13.99 -4.21
N GLU A 350 -33.44 -12.85 -4.06
CA GLU A 350 -34.90 -12.74 -3.99
C GLU A 350 -35.47 -12.17 -5.29
N GLU A 351 -36.31 -12.95 -5.99
CA GLU A 351 -36.87 -12.52 -7.29
C GLU A 351 -37.69 -11.22 -7.21
N THR A 352 -38.41 -11.01 -6.11
CA THR A 352 -39.30 -9.87 -5.92
C THR A 352 -38.55 -8.57 -5.70
N THR A 353 -37.36 -8.62 -5.11
CA THR A 353 -36.54 -7.44 -4.76
C THR A 353 -35.42 -7.15 -5.76
N ARG A 354 -35.15 -8.10 -6.67
CA ARG A 354 -34.17 -7.94 -7.74
C ARG A 354 -34.45 -6.71 -8.60
N TYR A 355 -33.42 -5.90 -8.82
CA TYR A 355 -33.46 -4.65 -9.62
C TYR A 355 -34.32 -3.51 -9.04
N GLN A 356 -34.77 -3.61 -7.79
CA GLN A 356 -35.42 -2.48 -7.09
C GLN A 356 -34.41 -1.36 -6.78
N LYS A 357 -34.91 -0.25 -6.21
CA LYS A 357 -34.11 0.95 -5.95
C LYS A 357 -32.94 0.63 -5.01
N GLU A 358 -33.21 -0.08 -3.93
CA GLU A 358 -32.25 -0.47 -2.88
C GLU A 358 -31.15 -1.38 -3.46
N TYR A 359 -31.49 -2.30 -4.37
CA TYR A 359 -30.55 -3.15 -5.08
C TYR A 359 -29.54 -2.33 -5.90
N VAL A 360 -30.05 -1.33 -6.61
CA VAL A 360 -29.24 -0.43 -7.42
C VAL A 360 -28.38 0.49 -6.57
N GLU A 361 -28.93 1.04 -5.49
CA GLU A 361 -28.18 1.89 -4.55
C GLU A 361 -27.02 1.12 -3.89
N ALA A 362 -27.23 -0.15 -3.53
CA ALA A 362 -26.18 -1.00 -3.01
C ALA A 362 -25.06 -1.23 -4.03
N LEU A 363 -25.42 -1.57 -5.28
CA LEU A 363 -24.43 -1.74 -6.36
C LEU A 363 -23.71 -0.45 -6.73
N GLU A 364 -24.39 0.70 -6.73
CA GLU A 364 -23.76 2.02 -6.93
C GLU A 364 -22.77 2.33 -5.81
N HIS A 365 -23.10 1.97 -4.56
CA HIS A 365 -22.17 2.12 -3.44
C HIS A 365 -20.92 1.26 -3.64
N ILE A 366 -21.11 -0.03 -3.93
CA ILE A 366 -20.04 -1.00 -4.22
C ILE A 366 -19.16 -0.54 -5.40
N CYS A 367 -19.75 0.07 -6.43
CA CYS A 367 -19.00 0.40 -7.65
C CYS A 367 -18.31 1.77 -7.60
N PHE A 368 -18.83 2.74 -6.83
CA PHE A 368 -18.42 4.14 -6.96
C PHE A 368 -18.16 4.90 -5.66
N LYS A 369 -18.71 4.49 -4.52
CA LYS A 369 -18.68 5.30 -3.29
C LYS A 369 -17.54 4.97 -2.34
N GLU A 370 -16.79 3.91 -2.62
CA GLU A 370 -15.69 3.53 -1.75
C GLU A 370 -14.33 3.79 -2.35
N ASP A 371 -13.48 4.37 -1.52
CA ASP A 371 -12.08 4.60 -1.81
C ASP A 371 -11.35 3.24 -1.84
N MET A 372 -10.46 3.07 -2.83
CA MET A 372 -9.52 1.94 -2.92
C MET A 372 -10.15 0.55 -3.16
N ILE A 373 -11.26 0.46 -3.89
CA ILE A 373 -11.70 -0.84 -4.45
C ILE A 373 -10.81 -1.22 -5.63
N SER A 374 -10.30 -2.46 -5.63
CA SER A 374 -9.53 -2.95 -6.78
C SER A 374 -10.39 -2.95 -8.06
N TYR A 375 -9.78 -2.63 -9.20
CA TYR A 375 -10.48 -2.61 -10.48
C TYR A 375 -11.20 -3.94 -10.77
N GLY A 376 -10.63 -5.08 -10.35
CA GLY A 376 -11.24 -6.40 -10.44
C GLY A 376 -12.52 -6.57 -9.65
N PHE A 377 -12.50 -6.12 -8.40
CA PHE A 377 -13.68 -6.17 -7.56
C PHE A 377 -14.82 -5.32 -8.12
N ARG A 378 -14.52 -4.10 -8.59
CA ARG A 378 -15.52 -3.25 -9.26
C ARG A 378 -16.07 -3.92 -10.53
N ASN A 379 -15.19 -4.44 -11.39
CA ASN A 379 -15.59 -5.07 -12.65
C ASN A 379 -16.45 -6.31 -12.48
N PHE A 380 -16.29 -7.05 -11.37
CA PHE A 380 -17.19 -8.17 -11.06
C PHE A 380 -18.65 -7.70 -10.91
N HIS A 381 -18.89 -6.53 -10.30
CA HIS A 381 -20.22 -6.05 -9.95
C HIS A 381 -20.90 -5.21 -11.03
N ILE A 382 -20.14 -4.52 -11.89
CA ILE A 382 -20.72 -3.66 -12.94
C ILE A 382 -21.72 -4.40 -13.87
N PRO A 383 -21.50 -5.65 -14.31
CA PRO A 383 -22.48 -6.36 -15.12
C PRO A 383 -23.87 -6.45 -14.47
N TYR A 384 -23.93 -6.69 -13.15
CA TYR A 384 -25.18 -6.67 -12.38
C TYR A 384 -25.83 -5.29 -12.41
N LEU A 385 -25.03 -4.23 -12.23
CA LEU A 385 -25.51 -2.85 -12.24
C LEU A 385 -26.03 -2.41 -13.62
N ILE A 386 -25.32 -2.76 -14.70
CA ILE A 386 -25.76 -2.52 -16.07
C ILE A 386 -27.10 -3.20 -16.33
N CYS A 387 -27.27 -4.45 -15.88
CA CYS A 387 -28.53 -5.17 -15.99
C CYS A 387 -29.66 -4.44 -15.26
N ALA A 388 -29.41 -4.03 -14.02
CA ALA A 388 -30.39 -3.31 -13.20
C ALA A 388 -30.80 -1.97 -13.81
N TYR A 389 -29.84 -1.18 -14.30
CA TYR A 389 -30.13 0.07 -15.00
C TYR A 389 -31.02 -0.15 -16.22
N LYS A 390 -30.76 -1.19 -17.03
CA LYS A 390 -31.62 -1.53 -18.17
C LYS A 390 -33.04 -1.87 -17.74
N LYS A 391 -33.20 -2.65 -16.67
CA LYS A 391 -34.53 -3.00 -16.10
C LYS A 391 -35.28 -1.78 -15.58
N GLN A 392 -34.57 -0.79 -15.04
CA GLN A 392 -35.11 0.51 -14.61
C GLN A 392 -35.22 1.55 -15.75
N ARG A 393 -34.97 1.18 -17.02
CA ARG A 393 -34.97 2.07 -18.20
C ARG A 393 -33.93 3.20 -18.15
N ARG A 394 -32.88 3.06 -17.34
CA ARG A 394 -31.70 3.94 -17.23
C ARG A 394 -30.64 3.62 -18.29
N TYR A 395 -31.04 3.60 -19.57
CA TYR A 395 -30.18 3.10 -20.66
C TYR A 395 -28.92 3.91 -20.91
N LYS A 396 -28.96 5.24 -20.69
CA LYS A 396 -27.81 6.12 -20.87
C LYS A 396 -26.68 5.75 -19.90
N GLU A 397 -27.04 5.52 -18.64
CA GLU A 397 -26.08 5.17 -17.59
C GLU A 397 -25.53 3.75 -17.80
N ALA A 398 -26.39 2.81 -18.25
CA ALA A 398 -25.97 1.47 -18.63
C ALA A 398 -24.97 1.46 -19.80
N LEU A 399 -25.16 2.35 -20.79
CA LEU A 399 -24.26 2.48 -21.94
C LEU A 399 -22.92 3.08 -21.51
N GLN A 400 -22.93 4.16 -20.73
CA GLN A 400 -21.71 4.81 -20.22
C GLN A 400 -20.84 3.81 -19.44
N LEU A 401 -21.44 3.02 -18.53
CA LEU A 401 -20.69 2.01 -17.79
C LEU A 401 -20.11 0.91 -18.66
N LYS A 402 -20.84 0.51 -19.71
CA LYS A 402 -20.34 -0.49 -20.66
C LYS A 402 -19.12 0.04 -21.42
N GLU A 403 -19.19 1.28 -21.91
CA GLU A 403 -18.09 1.93 -22.62
C GLU A 403 -16.85 2.13 -21.74
N GLU A 404 -17.04 2.44 -20.45
CA GLU A 404 -15.94 2.55 -19.47
C GLU A 404 -15.18 1.24 -19.24
N ILE A 405 -15.88 0.11 -19.27
CA ILE A 405 -15.28 -1.22 -19.14
C ILE A 405 -14.54 -1.57 -20.42
N ASP A 406 -15.21 -1.45 -21.57
CA ASP A 406 -14.68 -1.89 -22.86
C ASP A 406 -13.41 -1.09 -23.25
N CYS A 407 -13.35 0.22 -22.94
CA CYS A 407 -12.18 1.07 -23.19
C CYS A 407 -10.94 0.76 -22.33
N LYS A 408 -11.05 -0.06 -21.28
CA LYS A 408 -9.92 -0.39 -20.38
C LYS A 408 -9.28 -1.76 -20.69
N PHE A 409 -9.87 -2.50 -21.62
CA PHE A 409 -9.32 -3.75 -22.17
C PHE A 409 -8.64 -3.57 -23.54
N SER A 410 -8.70 -2.37 -24.12
CA SER A 410 -7.90 -1.93 -25.27
C SER A 410 -6.58 -1.26 -24.82
#